data_AF-X1QDJ3-F1
#
_entry.id   AF-X1QDJ3-F1
#
_cell.length_a   1.000
_cell.length_b   1.000
_cell.length_c   1.000
_cell.angle_alpha   90.00
_cell.angle_beta   90.00
_cell.angle_gamma   90.00
#
_symmetry.space_group_name_H-M   'P 1'
#
loop_
_entity.id
_entity.type
_entity.pdbx_description
1 polymer ?
#
loop_
_entity_poly.entity_id
_entity_poly.type
_entity_poly.pdbx_seq_one_letter_code
_entity_poly.pdbx_strand_id
1 'polypeptide(L)'
;RERSIAVRKGESKVPADLNDPARIRQGSGNYNSMCTGCHLSPGAEETELSLGLYPKPPNLTKEPVDAAEAFWVIKHGIKASGMPAWGKSMNDVYIWNMVAFLQELPKLDKAKYDALVASSGGHSHGGGETGGHSHAGSDEDHHEEAGHDHQNEDSGDHNDLRHEEMQAESENDATTHTHADGKQHTHAPAPTDKPAAKPQPGKPADDSHDHQH
;
A
#
# COMPACT_ATOMS: atom_id res chain seq x y z
N ARG A 1 -13.53 4.82 -23.91
CA ARG A 1 -13.87 4.77 -22.48
C ARG A 1 -15.35 4.46 -22.28
N GLU A 2 -16.26 5.40 -22.54
CA GLU A 2 -17.72 5.24 -22.37
C GLU A 2 -18.27 3.99 -23.08
N ARG A 3 -17.88 3.75 -24.33
CA ARG A 3 -18.28 2.54 -25.07
C ARG A 3 -17.82 1.22 -24.44
N SER A 4 -16.64 1.19 -23.78
CA SER A 4 -16.10 -0.01 -23.14
C SER A 4 -16.79 -0.33 -21.81
N ILE A 5 -17.24 0.72 -21.11
CA ILE A 5 -18.04 0.63 -19.89
C ILE A 5 -19.46 0.17 -20.25
N ALA A 6 -20.09 0.82 -21.24
CA ALA A 6 -21.46 0.53 -21.65
C ALA A 6 -21.66 -0.95 -22.08
N VAL A 7 -20.70 -1.54 -22.79
CA VAL A 7 -20.78 -2.93 -23.25
C VAL A 7 -20.67 -3.94 -22.10
N ARG A 8 -19.94 -3.63 -21.02
CA ARG A 8 -19.68 -4.57 -19.90
C ARG A 8 -20.52 -4.31 -18.65
N LYS A 9 -21.18 -3.15 -18.56
CA LYS A 9 -22.12 -2.79 -17.48
C LYS A 9 -23.36 -3.68 -17.44
N GLY A 10 -23.71 -4.32 -18.56
CA GLY A 10 -24.90 -5.17 -18.69
C GLY A 10 -24.94 -6.39 -17.76
N GLU A 11 -23.83 -6.76 -17.11
CA GLU A 11 -23.73 -7.95 -16.25
C GLU A 11 -23.87 -7.67 -14.75
N SER A 12 -23.77 -6.42 -14.28
CA SER A 12 -23.92 -6.11 -12.85
C SER A 12 -25.36 -5.76 -12.49
N LYS A 13 -26.09 -6.69 -11.88
CA LYS A 13 -27.43 -6.46 -11.35
C LYS A 13 -27.37 -5.52 -10.15
N VAL A 14 -27.96 -4.33 -10.28
CA VAL A 14 -28.09 -3.37 -9.18
C VAL A 14 -28.90 -4.01 -8.04
N PRO A 15 -28.40 -4.02 -6.79
CA PRO A 15 -29.14 -4.56 -5.65
C PRO A 15 -30.44 -3.79 -5.41
N ALA A 16 -31.53 -4.48 -5.04
CA ALA A 16 -32.81 -3.85 -4.76
C ALA A 16 -32.78 -2.98 -3.48
N ASP A 17 -31.86 -3.30 -2.58
CA ASP A 17 -31.57 -2.61 -1.33
C ASP A 17 -30.50 -1.52 -1.49
N LEU A 18 -30.25 -1.01 -2.70
CA LEU A 18 -29.21 0.01 -2.93
C LEU A 18 -29.39 1.24 -2.02
N ASN A 19 -30.62 1.64 -1.74
CA ASN A 19 -30.94 2.81 -0.91
C ASN A 19 -30.98 2.50 0.60
N ASP A 20 -30.48 1.34 1.04
CA ASP A 20 -30.38 1.01 2.46
C ASP A 20 -29.48 2.04 3.18
N PRO A 21 -29.97 2.72 4.24
CA PRO A 21 -29.18 3.67 5.02
C PRO A 21 -27.87 3.09 5.57
N ALA A 22 -27.82 1.79 5.88
CA ALA A 22 -26.60 1.14 6.33
C ALA A 22 -25.54 1.07 5.23
N ARG A 23 -25.94 0.79 3.98
CA ARG A 23 -25.03 0.80 2.82
C ARG A 23 -24.49 2.20 2.54
N ILE A 24 -25.37 3.20 2.55
CA ILE A 24 -25.01 4.61 2.33
C ILE A 24 -23.98 5.07 3.39
N ARG A 25 -24.24 4.77 4.66
CA ARG A 25 -23.33 5.08 5.77
C ARG A 25 -22.00 4.35 5.68
N GLN A 26 -21.98 3.05 5.39
CA GLN A 26 -20.71 2.32 5.20
C GLN A 26 -19.95 2.83 3.98
N GLY A 27 -20.67 3.16 2.90
CA GLY A 27 -20.12 3.72 1.68
C GLY A 27 -19.44 5.07 1.87
N SER A 28 -19.97 5.93 2.75
CA SER A 28 -19.36 7.24 3.02
C SER A 28 -17.98 7.12 3.67
N GLY A 29 -17.77 6.13 4.54
CA GLY A 29 -16.46 5.88 5.16
C GLY A 29 -15.40 5.49 4.13
N ASN A 30 -15.73 4.52 3.27
CA ASN A 30 -14.86 4.10 2.18
C ASN A 30 -14.60 5.23 1.17
N TYR A 31 -15.64 5.98 0.77
CA TYR A 31 -15.47 7.13 -0.13
C TYR A 31 -14.53 8.17 0.48
N ASN A 32 -14.73 8.50 1.76
CA ASN A 32 -13.93 9.51 2.44
C ASN A 32 -12.44 9.14 2.44
N SER A 33 -12.12 7.88 2.70
CA SER A 33 -10.75 7.40 2.79
C SER A 33 -10.06 7.20 1.44
N MET A 34 -10.81 6.92 0.38
CA MET A 34 -10.22 6.43 -0.88
C MET A 34 -10.44 7.35 -2.08
N CYS A 35 -11.51 8.16 -2.06
CA CYS A 35 -12.00 8.83 -3.26
C CYS A 35 -11.85 10.35 -3.20
N THR A 36 -11.92 10.94 -2.01
CA THR A 36 -11.93 12.41 -1.81
C THR A 36 -10.69 13.10 -2.34
N GLY A 37 -9.53 12.42 -2.28
CA GLY A 37 -8.27 12.95 -2.80
C GLY A 37 -8.33 13.33 -4.29
N CYS A 38 -9.12 12.60 -5.10
CA CYS A 38 -9.25 12.84 -6.54
C CYS A 38 -10.63 13.42 -6.92
N HIS A 39 -11.70 13.00 -6.24
CA HIS A 39 -13.09 13.29 -6.61
C HIS A 39 -13.80 14.31 -5.71
N LEU A 40 -13.11 14.77 -4.66
CA LEU A 40 -13.53 15.80 -3.71
C LEU A 40 -14.70 15.39 -2.79
N SER A 41 -14.82 16.07 -1.65
CA SER A 41 -16.00 16.01 -0.77
C SER A 41 -16.82 17.29 -0.88
N PRO A 42 -18.09 17.31 -0.41
CA PRO A 42 -18.93 18.50 -0.51
C PRO A 42 -18.28 19.70 0.20
N GLY A 43 -18.10 20.79 -0.54
CA GLY A 43 -17.45 22.01 -0.04
C GLY A 43 -15.93 21.95 0.04
N ALA A 44 -15.29 20.88 -0.46
CA ALA A 44 -13.83 20.86 -0.62
C ALA A 44 -13.38 21.68 -1.84
N GLU A 45 -12.24 22.34 -1.69
CA GLU A 45 -11.51 22.96 -2.78
C GLU A 45 -10.86 21.90 -3.68
N GLU A 46 -10.47 22.28 -4.90
CA GLU A 46 -9.71 21.40 -5.79
C GLU A 46 -8.37 20.99 -5.15
N THR A 47 -8.02 19.71 -5.30
CA THR A 47 -6.73 19.14 -4.87
C THR A 47 -5.77 19.04 -6.05
N GLU A 48 -4.47 18.92 -5.76
CA GLU A 48 -3.44 18.63 -6.77
C GLU A 48 -3.79 17.40 -7.63
N LEU A 49 -4.34 16.34 -7.03
CA LEU A 49 -4.75 15.14 -7.76
C LEU A 49 -6.01 15.36 -8.62
N SER A 50 -6.98 16.14 -8.13
CA SER A 50 -8.18 16.47 -8.89
C SER A 50 -7.87 17.32 -10.13
N LEU A 51 -6.75 18.04 -10.11
CA LEU A 51 -6.29 18.89 -11.22
C LEU A 51 -5.27 18.20 -12.14
N GLY A 52 -4.33 17.44 -11.58
CA GLY A 52 -3.15 16.95 -12.29
C GLY A 52 -3.33 15.60 -13.01
N LEU A 53 -4.38 14.84 -12.71
CA LEU A 53 -4.60 13.54 -13.35
C LEU A 53 -5.18 13.67 -14.76
N TYR A 54 -4.72 12.81 -15.68
CA TYR A 54 -5.30 12.67 -17.02
C TYR A 54 -5.85 11.24 -17.23
N PRO A 55 -7.11 11.08 -17.65
CA PRO A 55 -8.14 12.13 -17.74
C PRO A 55 -8.48 12.76 -16.37
N LYS A 56 -8.96 14.01 -16.38
CA LYS A 56 -9.38 14.73 -15.17
C LYS A 56 -10.50 13.94 -14.46
N PRO A 57 -10.39 13.66 -13.14
CA PRO A 57 -11.47 13.05 -12.39
C PRO A 57 -12.71 13.96 -12.36
N PRO A 58 -13.93 13.43 -12.55
CA PRO A 58 -15.15 14.22 -12.33
C PRO A 58 -15.31 14.59 -10.86
N ASN A 59 -15.92 15.75 -10.60
CA ASN A 59 -16.32 16.13 -9.26
C ASN A 59 -17.62 15.40 -8.90
N LEU A 60 -17.52 14.31 -8.15
CA LEU A 60 -18.65 13.43 -7.83
C LEU A 60 -19.67 14.08 -6.87
N THR A 61 -19.35 15.23 -6.28
CA THR A 61 -20.30 16.04 -5.50
C THR A 61 -21.25 16.85 -6.38
N LYS A 62 -20.94 16.99 -7.68
CA LYS A 62 -21.71 17.78 -8.65
C LYS A 62 -22.21 16.95 -9.82
N GLU A 63 -21.45 15.92 -10.20
CA GLU A 63 -21.70 15.10 -11.37
C GLU A 63 -22.25 13.73 -10.92
N PRO A 64 -23.58 13.50 -11.01
CA PRO A 64 -24.16 12.21 -10.67
C PRO A 64 -23.72 11.15 -11.69
N VAL A 65 -23.50 9.94 -11.18
CA VAL A 65 -23.11 8.77 -11.97
C VAL A 65 -24.16 7.68 -11.83
N ASP A 66 -24.43 6.96 -12.91
CA ASP A 66 -25.32 5.81 -12.87
C ASP A 66 -24.75 4.70 -11.97
N ALA A 67 -25.59 4.07 -11.16
CA ALA A 67 -25.19 3.07 -10.18
C ALA A 67 -24.43 1.88 -10.78
N ALA A 68 -24.90 1.29 -11.88
CA ALA A 68 -24.22 0.15 -12.50
C ALA A 68 -22.92 0.58 -13.20
N GLU A 69 -22.85 1.80 -13.72
CA GLU A 69 -21.61 2.35 -14.26
C GLU A 69 -20.58 2.60 -13.15
N ALA A 70 -21.00 3.22 -12.05
CA ALA A 70 -20.16 3.46 -10.88
C ALA A 70 -19.60 2.14 -10.33
N PHE A 71 -20.45 1.12 -10.17
CA PHE A 71 -20.00 -0.21 -9.75
C PHE A 71 -18.92 -0.77 -10.68
N TRP A 72 -19.17 -0.74 -12.00
CA TRP A 72 -18.25 -1.28 -12.97
C TRP A 72 -16.90 -0.55 -12.95
N VAL A 73 -16.92 0.78 -12.89
CA VAL A 73 -15.71 1.62 -12.87
C VAL A 73 -14.93 1.43 -11.57
N ILE A 74 -15.59 1.38 -10.41
CA ILE A 74 -14.91 1.17 -9.13
C ILE A 74 -14.29 -0.23 -9.09
N LYS A 75 -15.02 -1.24 -9.56
CA LYS A 75 -14.55 -2.63 -9.58
C LYS A 75 -13.35 -2.83 -10.51
N HIS A 76 -13.38 -2.27 -11.71
CA HIS A 76 -12.40 -2.58 -12.76
C HIS A 76 -11.37 -1.48 -13.02
N GLY A 77 -11.58 -0.30 -12.45
CA GLY A 77 -10.77 0.89 -12.73
C GLY A 77 -10.91 1.37 -14.17
N ILE A 78 -10.07 2.35 -14.53
CA ILE A 78 -9.97 2.84 -15.91
C ILE A 78 -8.52 2.72 -16.34
N LYS A 79 -8.27 1.89 -17.38
CA LYS A 79 -6.94 1.70 -17.96
C LYS A 79 -6.35 3.05 -18.41
N ALA A 80 -5.06 3.25 -18.14
CA ALA A 80 -4.32 4.47 -18.46
C ALA A 80 -4.94 5.74 -17.83
N SER A 81 -5.32 5.64 -16.56
CA SER A 81 -5.77 6.75 -15.72
C SER A 81 -5.31 6.54 -14.27
N GLY A 82 -5.52 7.55 -13.43
CA GLY A 82 -5.33 7.42 -11.98
C GLY A 82 -6.43 6.63 -11.23
N MET A 83 -7.46 6.12 -11.92
CA MET A 83 -8.56 5.37 -11.29
C MET A 83 -8.21 3.88 -11.12
N PRO A 84 -7.95 3.38 -9.90
CA PRO A 84 -7.54 2.00 -9.65
C PRO A 84 -8.72 1.01 -9.75
N ALA A 85 -8.38 -0.28 -9.86
CA ALA A 85 -9.34 -1.39 -9.91
C ALA A 85 -9.52 -2.04 -8.53
N TRP A 86 -10.53 -1.59 -7.78
CA TRP A 86 -10.74 -2.04 -6.39
C TRP A 86 -11.29 -3.46 -6.28
N GLY A 87 -11.87 -4.01 -7.34
CA GLY A 87 -12.44 -5.37 -7.34
C GLY A 87 -11.41 -6.48 -7.10
N LYS A 88 -10.11 -6.17 -7.10
CA LYS A 88 -9.04 -7.10 -6.73
C LYS A 88 -8.78 -7.17 -5.23
N SER A 89 -9.14 -6.13 -4.49
CA SER A 89 -8.83 -5.99 -3.05
C SER A 89 -10.06 -5.68 -2.19
N MET A 90 -11.24 -5.55 -2.79
CA MET A 90 -12.48 -5.21 -2.09
C MET A 90 -13.64 -6.07 -2.58
N ASN A 91 -14.41 -6.61 -1.64
CA ASN A 91 -15.61 -7.40 -1.95
C ASN A 91 -16.71 -6.53 -2.58
N ASP A 92 -17.50 -7.12 -3.48
CA ASP A 92 -18.56 -6.43 -4.23
C ASP A 92 -19.59 -5.73 -3.31
N VAL A 93 -19.85 -6.28 -2.12
CA VAL A 93 -20.75 -5.66 -1.13
C VAL A 93 -20.29 -4.25 -0.74
N TYR A 94 -18.99 -4.06 -0.53
CA TYR A 94 -18.41 -2.77 -0.13
C TYR A 94 -18.32 -1.80 -1.31
N ILE A 95 -18.11 -2.32 -2.52
CA ILE A 95 -18.22 -1.54 -3.75
C ILE A 95 -19.66 -1.03 -3.92
N TRP A 96 -20.67 -1.89 -3.73
CA TRP A 96 -22.08 -1.48 -3.76
C TRP A 96 -22.44 -0.48 -2.68
N ASN A 97 -21.83 -0.55 -1.50
CA ASN A 97 -22.00 0.46 -0.46
C ASN A 97 -21.49 1.84 -0.91
N MET A 98 -20.31 1.90 -1.55
CA MET A 98 -19.82 3.15 -2.15
C MET A 98 -20.76 3.64 -3.26
N VAL A 99 -21.26 2.75 -4.11
CA VAL A 99 -22.21 3.11 -5.17
C VAL A 99 -23.49 3.71 -4.59
N ALA A 100 -24.04 3.09 -3.53
CA ALA A 100 -25.19 3.61 -2.80
C ALA A 100 -24.92 5.03 -2.28
N PHE A 101 -23.76 5.24 -1.66
CA PHE A 101 -23.35 6.57 -1.20
C PHE A 101 -23.22 7.58 -2.35
N LEU A 102 -22.67 7.20 -3.51
CA LEU A 102 -22.56 8.08 -4.68
C LEU A 102 -23.91 8.54 -5.23
N GLN A 103 -25.00 7.78 -5.01
CA GLN A 103 -26.35 8.22 -5.39
C GLN A 103 -26.89 9.33 -4.47
N GLU A 104 -26.39 9.42 -3.24
CA GLU A 104 -26.76 10.44 -2.26
C GLU A 104 -25.81 11.64 -2.24
N LEU A 105 -24.53 11.42 -2.56
CA LEU A 105 -23.46 12.41 -2.46
C LEU A 105 -23.81 13.80 -3.07
N PRO A 106 -24.37 13.91 -4.30
CA PRO A 106 -24.71 15.22 -4.88
C PRO A 106 -25.82 15.99 -4.13
N LYS A 107 -26.54 15.33 -3.23
CA LYS A 107 -27.63 15.92 -2.42
C LYS A 107 -27.14 16.40 -1.05
N LEU A 108 -25.89 16.08 -0.69
CA LEU A 108 -25.33 16.37 0.63
C LEU A 108 -24.66 17.74 0.65
N ASP A 109 -24.94 18.50 1.71
CA ASP A 109 -24.08 19.59 2.14
C ASP A 109 -22.92 19.04 2.98
N LYS A 110 -21.94 19.91 3.27
CA LYS A 110 -20.76 19.54 4.05
C LYS A 110 -21.12 18.98 5.43
N ALA A 111 -22.10 19.56 6.12
CA ALA A 111 -22.46 19.15 7.47
C ALA A 111 -23.07 17.73 7.49
N LYS A 112 -23.96 17.41 6.56
CA LYS A 112 -24.54 16.06 6.43
C LYS A 112 -23.51 15.04 5.98
N TYR A 113 -22.61 15.42 5.07
CA TYR A 113 -21.48 14.58 4.67
C TYR A 113 -20.62 14.21 5.89
N ASP A 114 -20.17 15.21 6.66
CA ASP A 114 -19.31 15.01 7.83
C ASP A 114 -20.00 14.12 8.88
N ALA A 115 -21.29 14.33 9.14
CA ALA A 115 -22.06 13.52 10.08
C ALA A 115 -22.18 12.06 9.63
N LEU A 116 -22.42 11.82 8.34
CA LEU A 116 -22.53 10.47 7.79
C LEU A 116 -21.18 9.73 7.87
N VAL A 117 -20.10 10.40 7.47
CA VAL A 117 -18.73 9.86 7.56
C VAL A 117 -18.36 9.54 9.00
N ALA A 118 -18.63 10.44 9.96
CA ALA A 118 -18.36 10.21 11.38
C ALA A 118 -19.10 8.97 11.93
N SER A 119 -20.29 8.67 11.41
CA SER A 119 -21.07 7.51 11.81
C SER A 119 -20.71 6.20 11.07
N SER A 120 -19.82 6.24 10.07
CA SER A 120 -19.60 5.14 9.12
C SER A 120 -18.89 3.90 9.67
N GLY A 121 -18.15 4.05 10.77
CA GLY A 121 -17.20 3.04 11.25
C GLY A 121 -15.86 3.05 10.48
N GLY A 122 -15.67 3.98 9.52
CA GLY A 122 -14.44 4.16 8.78
C GLY A 122 -14.34 3.33 7.51
N HIS A 123 -13.12 2.92 7.18
CA HIS A 123 -12.78 2.24 5.94
C HIS A 123 -12.70 0.72 6.14
N SER A 124 -13.33 -0.06 5.25
CA SER A 124 -13.28 -1.53 5.27
C SER A 124 -13.41 -2.12 3.87
N HIS A 125 -12.65 -3.19 3.63
CA HIS A 125 -12.61 -3.95 2.38
C HIS A 125 -13.40 -5.26 2.39
N GLY A 126 -13.87 -5.70 3.57
CA GLY A 126 -14.57 -6.97 3.73
C GLY A 126 -13.70 -8.21 3.84
N GLY A 127 -12.40 -8.03 4.04
CA GLY A 127 -11.43 -9.11 4.22
C GLY A 127 -10.59 -8.88 5.44
N GLY A 128 -11.18 -9.05 6.63
CA GLY A 128 -10.51 -9.18 7.93
C GLY A 128 -9.24 -8.36 8.08
N GLU A 129 -9.27 -7.07 7.75
CA GLU A 129 -8.10 -6.22 7.86
C GLU A 129 -7.63 -6.27 9.32
N THR A 130 -6.40 -6.75 9.49
CA THR A 130 -5.71 -6.89 10.78
C THR A 130 -5.92 -5.62 11.59
N GLY A 131 -6.37 -5.79 12.84
CA GLY A 131 -6.81 -4.73 13.74
C GLY A 131 -6.02 -3.43 13.58
N GLY A 132 -6.76 -2.34 13.39
CA GLY A 132 -6.17 -1.03 13.17
C GLY A 132 -5.17 -0.67 14.26
N HIS A 133 -3.96 -0.30 13.85
CA HIS A 133 -3.06 0.49 14.66
C HIS A 133 -3.65 1.90 14.79
N SER A 134 -4.60 2.04 15.70
CA SER A 134 -4.93 3.34 16.30
C SER A 134 -3.76 3.68 17.22
N HIS A 135 -2.78 4.44 16.73
CA HIS A 135 -1.80 5.06 17.61
C HIS A 135 -2.46 6.20 18.39
N ALA A 136 -3.17 5.83 19.46
CA ALA A 136 -3.42 6.71 20.59
C ALA A 136 -2.51 6.20 21.72
N GLY A 137 -1.58 7.05 22.15
CA GLY A 137 -0.49 6.66 23.04
C GLY A 137 -0.95 6.26 24.44
N SER A 138 -0.27 5.25 24.97
CA SER A 138 0.14 5.16 26.37
C SER A 138 1.25 4.13 26.44
N ASP A 139 2.37 4.55 26.99
CA ASP A 139 3.52 3.73 27.38
C ASP A 139 3.09 2.47 28.13
N GLU A 140 3.80 1.36 27.90
CA GLU A 140 4.22 0.39 28.93
C GLU A 140 4.87 -0.84 28.26
N ASP A 141 6.12 -1.09 28.65
CA ASP A 141 6.97 -2.25 28.33
C ASP A 141 6.25 -3.58 28.53
N HIS A 142 6.60 -4.62 27.74
CA HIS A 142 6.83 -6.00 28.23
C HIS A 142 7.44 -6.88 27.13
N HIS A 143 8.62 -7.42 27.43
CA HIS A 143 9.29 -8.51 26.71
C HIS A 143 8.49 -9.81 26.80
N GLU A 144 8.61 -10.72 25.82
CA GLU A 144 9.14 -12.08 25.98
C GLU A 144 9.21 -12.86 24.65
N GLU A 145 10.22 -13.72 24.55
CA GLU A 145 10.66 -14.57 23.45
C GLU A 145 10.03 -15.97 23.48
N ALA A 146 9.75 -16.54 22.29
CA ALA A 146 9.85 -17.96 21.92
C ALA A 146 9.41 -18.05 20.44
N GLY A 147 10.17 -18.51 19.44
CA GLY A 147 11.23 -19.51 19.39
C GLY A 147 10.71 -20.67 18.55
N HIS A 148 11.07 -20.78 17.26
CA HIS A 148 11.02 -22.04 16.49
C HIS A 148 11.97 -22.03 15.28
N ASP A 149 12.85 -23.03 15.28
CA ASP A 149 13.86 -23.44 14.30
C ASP A 149 13.22 -24.25 13.15
N HIS A 150 13.82 -24.25 11.94
CA HIS A 150 14.15 -25.45 11.13
C HIS A 150 14.75 -25.10 9.75
N GLN A 151 16.08 -25.27 9.66
CA GLN A 151 16.93 -25.95 8.66
C GLN A 151 16.86 -25.68 7.12
N ASN A 152 18.07 -25.43 6.57
CA ASN A 152 18.55 -25.49 5.17
C ASN A 152 18.32 -26.87 4.51
N GLU A 153 18.36 -27.10 3.19
CA GLU A 153 19.45 -26.89 2.19
C GLU A 153 18.90 -27.00 0.74
N ASP A 154 19.51 -26.34 -0.26
CA ASP A 154 20.12 -26.99 -1.46
C ASP A 154 20.59 -25.98 -2.55
N SER A 155 21.92 -25.95 -2.73
CA SER A 155 22.77 -25.85 -3.93
C SER A 155 22.40 -25.06 -5.19
N GLY A 156 23.33 -24.20 -5.63
CA GLY A 156 23.42 -23.68 -7.00
C GLY A 156 24.72 -22.89 -7.25
N ASP A 157 25.70 -23.56 -7.87
CA ASP A 157 27.05 -23.12 -8.22
C ASP A 157 27.12 -22.01 -9.31
N HIS A 158 28.29 -21.34 -9.38
CA HIS A 158 29.00 -20.87 -10.59
C HIS A 158 29.63 -19.46 -10.49
N ASN A 159 30.92 -19.50 -10.17
CA ASN A 159 32.06 -18.97 -10.94
C ASN A 159 32.38 -17.47 -10.98
N ASP A 160 33.67 -17.26 -10.70
CA ASP A 160 34.49 -16.07 -10.52
C ASP A 160 34.91 -15.44 -11.86
N LEU A 161 34.83 -14.11 -11.96
CA LEU A 161 35.70 -13.31 -12.83
C LEU A 161 36.10 -12.00 -12.12
N ARG A 162 37.26 -12.07 -11.43
CA ARG A 162 38.33 -11.05 -11.32
C ARG A 162 37.96 -9.57 -11.55
N HIS A 163 38.11 -8.77 -10.50
CA HIS A 163 38.36 -7.32 -10.60
C HIS A 163 39.80 -6.99 -10.18
N GLU A 164 40.49 -6.27 -11.05
CA GLU A 164 41.78 -5.63 -10.80
C GLU A 164 41.57 -4.31 -10.05
N GLU A 165 42.52 -4.02 -9.18
CA GLU A 165 42.59 -3.00 -8.14
C GLU A 165 42.70 -1.56 -8.69
N MET A 166 41.88 -0.62 -8.19
CA MET A 166 42.26 0.81 -8.11
C MET A 166 41.69 1.46 -6.85
N GLN A 167 42.60 2.06 -6.10
CA GLN A 167 42.43 2.72 -4.81
C GLN A 167 41.74 4.09 -4.96
N ALA A 168 40.83 4.42 -4.05
CA ALA A 168 40.54 5.79 -3.65
C ALA A 168 39.95 5.81 -2.23
N GLU A 169 40.54 6.66 -1.39
CA GLU A 169 40.38 6.76 0.04
C GLU A 169 39.07 7.53 0.37
N SER A 170 38.30 7.05 1.35
CA SER A 170 37.05 7.67 1.82
C SER A 170 37.11 7.82 3.33
N GLU A 171 37.24 9.05 3.80
CA GLU A 171 37.11 9.44 5.20
C GLU A 171 35.64 9.28 5.64
N ASN A 172 35.39 8.44 6.64
CA ASN A 172 34.07 8.18 7.23
C ASN A 172 33.74 9.27 8.26
N ASP A 173 32.90 10.25 7.92
CA ASP A 173 32.36 11.22 8.88
C ASP A 173 30.83 11.08 9.02
N ALA A 174 30.33 11.11 10.26
CA ALA A 174 28.92 10.92 10.59
C ALA A 174 28.11 12.18 10.26
N THR A 175 27.01 12.04 9.51
CA THR A 175 26.17 13.19 9.12
C THR A 175 25.11 13.49 10.18
N THR A 176 25.17 14.70 10.76
CA THR A 176 24.21 15.22 11.74
C THR A 176 23.28 16.26 11.12
N HIS A 177 21.97 16.19 11.40
CA HIS A 177 21.06 17.27 11.02
C HIS A 177 20.00 17.60 12.08
N THR A 178 19.42 18.80 11.96
CA THR A 178 18.48 19.39 12.92
C THR A 178 17.11 19.57 12.26
N HIS A 179 16.05 19.15 12.95
CA HIS A 179 14.67 19.36 12.51
C HIS A 179 14.11 20.72 12.93
N ALA A 180 12.98 21.12 12.32
CA ALA A 180 12.29 22.37 12.63
C ALA A 180 11.88 22.49 14.11
N ASP A 181 11.67 21.37 14.80
CA ASP A 181 11.37 21.30 16.24
C ASP A 181 12.61 21.42 17.14
N GLY A 182 13.78 21.74 16.57
CA GLY A 182 15.05 21.91 17.30
C GLY A 182 15.76 20.61 17.71
N LYS A 183 15.18 19.45 17.41
CA LYS A 183 15.78 18.14 17.70
C LYS A 183 16.84 17.77 16.66
N GLN A 184 18.01 17.36 17.14
CA GLN A 184 19.12 16.89 16.32
C GLN A 184 19.17 15.37 16.30
N HIS A 185 19.57 14.82 15.15
CA HIS A 185 19.90 13.41 15.06
C HIS A 185 21.14 13.19 14.18
N THR A 186 21.92 12.20 14.58
CA THR A 186 23.18 11.79 13.95
C THR A 186 22.99 10.42 13.31
N HIS A 187 23.40 10.26 12.06
CA HIS A 187 23.46 8.94 11.42
C HIS A 187 24.89 8.42 11.47
N ALA A 188 25.10 7.26 12.07
CA ALA A 188 26.38 6.55 11.97
C ALA A 188 26.53 5.95 10.56
N PRO A 189 27.74 5.94 9.97
CA PRO A 189 27.95 5.29 8.68
C PRO A 189 27.64 3.79 8.77
N ALA A 190 27.00 3.25 7.72
CA ALA A 190 26.62 1.84 7.66
C ALA A 190 27.87 0.93 7.74
N PRO A 191 27.83 -0.17 8.51
CA PRO A 191 28.97 -1.07 8.66
C PRO A 191 29.23 -1.86 7.37
N THR A 192 30.45 -1.78 6.85
CA THR A 192 30.92 -2.64 5.75
C THR A 192 31.56 -3.90 6.34
N ASP A 193 30.86 -5.03 6.30
CA ASP A 193 31.43 -6.33 6.69
C ASP A 193 32.47 -6.79 5.65
N LYS A 194 33.74 -6.92 6.08
CA LYS A 194 34.83 -7.55 5.30
C LYS A 194 35.38 -8.72 6.13
N PRO A 195 35.33 -9.97 5.63
CA PRO A 195 35.68 -11.14 6.44
C PRO A 195 37.19 -11.27 6.68
N ALA A 196 37.53 -11.60 7.93
CA ALA A 196 38.89 -11.75 8.45
C ALA A 196 39.61 -13.01 7.92
N ALA A 197 40.90 -12.85 7.59
CA ALA A 197 41.81 -13.92 7.20
C ALA A 197 42.10 -14.88 8.36
N LYS A 198 42.12 -16.19 8.10
CA LYS A 198 42.56 -17.24 9.04
C LYS A 198 43.98 -17.74 8.73
N PRO A 199 44.75 -18.20 9.73
CA PRO A 199 46.19 -18.45 9.63
C PRO A 199 46.52 -19.84 9.06
N GLN A 200 47.65 -19.96 8.34
CA GLN A 200 48.23 -21.22 7.87
C GLN A 200 48.79 -22.09 9.02
N PRO A 201 48.71 -23.42 8.87
CA PRO A 201 49.69 -24.31 9.51
C PRO A 201 50.30 -25.35 8.56
N GLY A 202 51.64 -25.41 8.57
CA GLY A 202 52.45 -26.63 8.72
C GLY A 202 52.49 -27.70 7.61
N LYS A 203 53.64 -27.82 6.94
CA LYS A 203 54.07 -29.02 6.19
C LYS A 203 54.40 -30.18 7.14
N PRO A 204 54.06 -31.42 6.81
CA PRO A 204 55.09 -32.49 6.73
C PRO A 204 54.81 -33.43 5.53
N ALA A 205 55.81 -33.74 4.70
CA ALA A 205 56.80 -34.84 4.78
C ALA A 205 56.41 -35.95 3.79
N ASP A 206 57.45 -36.39 3.08
CA ASP A 206 57.46 -37.26 1.91
C ASP A 206 57.25 -38.74 2.28
N ASP A 207 56.99 -39.52 1.23
CA ASP A 207 57.44 -40.88 0.99
C ASP A 207 56.46 -42.07 1.09
N SER A 208 56.27 -42.66 -0.10
CA SER A 208 56.24 -44.09 -0.42
C SER A 208 54.93 -44.90 -0.50
N HIS A 209 54.69 -45.38 -1.75
CA HIS A 209 54.34 -46.74 -2.22
C HIS A 209 53.09 -47.43 -1.58
N ASP A 210 52.15 -48.06 -2.28
CA ASP A 210 52.27 -49.03 -3.38
C ASP A 210 50.87 -49.27 -4.00
N HIS A 211 50.83 -49.71 -5.25
CA HIS A 211 49.64 -50.23 -5.92
C HIS A 211 49.35 -51.67 -5.47
N GLN A 212 48.08 -52.10 -5.35
CA GLN A 212 47.54 -53.29 -6.02
C GLN A 212 46.10 -53.64 -5.61
N HIS A 213 45.34 -53.98 -6.67
CA HIS A 213 44.18 -54.88 -6.81
C HIS A 213 42.93 -54.74 -5.95
#